data_AF-A0A839D0B7-F1
#
_entry.id   AF-A0A839D0B7-F1
#
_cell.length_a   1.000
_cell.length_b   1.000
_cell.length_c   1.000
_cell.angle_alpha   90.00
_cell.angle_beta   90.00
_cell.angle_gamma   90.00
#
_symmetry.space_group_name_H-M   'P 1'
#
loop_
_entity.id
_entity.type
_entity.pdbx_description
1 polymer ?
#
loop_
_entity_poly.entity_id
_entity_poly.type
_entity_poly.pdbx_seq_one_letter_code
_entity_poly.pdbx_strand_id
1 'polypeptide(L)'
;MPIFNKGEFLKLLSKGEENLIENLKIDLEKYETISLAKNDGFSNEYLNAMLIALKGNNSIREIDLTEIGEVTEEGGMALAEFLTKNILNRLNLRGNNIHQGVIIALGEALKKNTSLVYMNLSLTDLKNEGALALAQGLEINKTLKYLNLTGNKGIGLKGVRALTESLKVNNSLIALELADLQINTISIELMAEVLKINRSLTSLDLSGNIISSIAIKALLDALEVNPLLVSLKIGSDRYIEYIEYEDLLKTIKSNPFLSIELKLLPQTDYLGDKAVIDIKEALAENKACKELYEEIKTGKLGFIGREEIVNFIQDIEEKIKDSGKEIKQHFRKITEEMKTILNLSGKPDRKFADMVTEAQPRPPLTRG
;
A
#
# COMPACT_ATOMS: atom_id res chain seq x y z
N MET A 1 -9.30 -13.02 14.07
CA MET A 1 -8.09 -13.83 13.84
C MET A 1 -7.32 -13.91 15.16
N PRO A 2 -6.69 -15.04 15.54
CA PRO A 2 -5.86 -15.06 16.72
C PRO A 2 -4.64 -14.14 16.50
N ILE A 3 -4.52 -13.12 17.35
CA ILE A 3 -3.43 -12.13 17.33
C ILE A 3 -2.57 -12.31 18.58
N PHE A 4 -1.27 -12.51 18.39
CA PHE A 4 -0.29 -12.39 19.45
C PHE A 4 0.05 -10.91 19.61
N ASN A 5 -0.43 -10.31 20.70
CA ASN A 5 -0.29 -8.88 20.95
C ASN A 5 0.72 -8.57 22.06
N LYS A 6 1.03 -7.29 22.27
CA LYS A 6 1.88 -6.80 23.37
C LYS A 6 1.53 -7.39 24.73
N GLY A 7 0.24 -7.54 25.05
CA GLY A 7 -0.21 -8.12 26.32
C GLY A 7 0.16 -9.60 26.46
N GLU A 8 0.01 -10.39 25.39
CA GLU A 8 0.45 -11.80 25.35
C GLU A 8 1.97 -11.91 25.48
N PHE A 9 2.71 -11.03 24.81
CA PHE A 9 4.16 -10.96 24.91
C PHE A 9 4.63 -10.66 26.35
N LEU A 10 4.03 -9.68 27.02
CA LEU A 10 4.37 -9.35 28.41
C LEU A 10 4.02 -10.47 29.40
N LYS A 11 2.92 -11.21 29.17
CA LYS A 11 2.57 -12.40 29.97
C LYS A 11 3.56 -13.55 29.79
N LEU A 12 4.20 -13.66 28.63
CA LEU A 12 5.25 -14.63 28.40
C LEU A 12 6.52 -14.27 29.17
N LEU A 13 6.94 -13.01 29.12
CA LEU A 13 8.09 -12.53 29.88
C LEU A 13 7.91 -12.70 31.39
N SER A 14 6.71 -12.50 31.92
CA SER A 14 6.44 -12.67 33.36
C SER A 14 6.52 -14.11 33.86
N LYS A 15 6.55 -15.11 32.97
CA LYS A 15 6.67 -16.53 33.32
C LYS A 15 8.12 -17.03 33.41
N GLY A 16 9.11 -16.17 33.17
CA GLY A 16 10.54 -16.48 33.27
C GLY A 16 11.20 -16.78 31.92
N GLU A 17 12.48 -16.38 31.80
CA GLU A 17 13.24 -16.34 30.53
C GLU A 17 13.99 -17.64 30.19
N GLU A 18 14.05 -18.63 31.09
CA GLU A 18 14.93 -19.81 30.95
C GLU A 18 14.73 -20.59 29.63
N ASN A 19 13.60 -20.41 28.94
CA ASN A 19 13.39 -20.93 27.59
C ASN A 19 12.49 -20.06 26.70
N LEU A 20 12.76 -18.75 26.63
CA LEU A 20 11.92 -17.78 25.89
C LEU A 20 11.65 -18.19 24.44
N ILE A 21 12.64 -18.74 23.73
CA ILE A 21 12.49 -19.14 22.32
C ILE A 21 11.51 -20.32 22.18
N GLU A 22 11.62 -21.35 23.02
CA GLU A 22 10.72 -22.50 22.95
C GLU A 22 9.29 -22.12 23.34
N ASN A 23 9.16 -21.26 24.37
CA ASN A 23 7.87 -20.70 24.78
C ASN A 23 7.23 -19.90 23.64
N LEU A 24 7.99 -19.00 23.00
CA LEU A 24 7.52 -18.25 21.85
C LEU A 24 7.12 -19.18 20.71
N LYS A 25 7.90 -20.22 20.42
CA LYS A 25 7.58 -21.14 19.33
C LYS A 25 6.22 -21.83 19.54
N ILE A 26 6.00 -22.39 20.72
CA ILE A 26 4.74 -23.07 21.07
C ILE A 26 3.57 -22.08 21.05
N ASP A 27 3.76 -20.90 21.66
CA ASP A 27 2.67 -19.93 21.72
C ASP A 27 2.33 -19.33 20.37
N LEU A 28 3.30 -19.14 19.47
CA LEU A 28 3.10 -18.50 18.15
C LEU A 28 2.40 -19.41 17.12
N GLU A 29 2.41 -20.74 17.30
CA GLU A 29 1.75 -21.68 16.37
C GLU A 29 0.22 -21.51 16.28
N LYS A 30 -0.41 -20.98 17.33
CA LYS A 30 -1.87 -20.76 17.37
C LYS A 30 -2.31 -19.40 16.80
N TYR A 31 -1.36 -18.53 16.46
CA TYR A 31 -1.62 -17.19 15.96
C TYR A 31 -1.37 -17.10 14.45
N GLU A 32 -2.04 -16.14 13.80
CA GLU A 32 -1.82 -15.79 12.40
C GLU A 32 -1.20 -14.38 12.25
N THR A 33 -1.35 -13.52 13.27
CA THR A 33 -0.71 -12.20 13.35
C THR A 33 0.10 -12.08 14.62
N ILE A 34 1.27 -11.46 14.49
CA ILE A 34 1.98 -10.82 15.60
C ILE A 34 1.81 -9.30 15.45
N SER A 35 1.26 -8.64 16.46
CA SER A 35 1.24 -7.18 16.52
C SER A 35 1.84 -6.71 17.83
N LEU A 36 3.05 -6.17 17.74
CA LEU A 36 3.79 -5.57 18.84
C LEU A 36 3.87 -4.05 18.64
N ALA A 37 2.88 -3.47 17.97
CA ALA A 37 2.85 -2.04 17.71
C ALA A 37 2.91 -1.23 19.02
N LYS A 38 3.71 -0.15 19.03
CA LYS A 38 3.89 0.75 20.18
C LYS A 38 4.31 -0.01 21.46
N ASN A 39 5.17 -1.00 21.28
CA ASN A 39 5.70 -1.80 22.38
C ASN A 39 7.01 -1.21 22.91
N ASP A 40 6.88 -0.15 23.70
CA ASP A 40 8.01 0.44 24.44
C ASP A 40 8.72 -0.64 25.27
N GLY A 41 10.00 -0.89 24.97
CA GLY A 41 10.81 -1.93 25.60
C GLY A 41 10.96 -3.23 24.81
N PHE A 42 10.35 -3.35 23.63
CA PHE A 42 10.65 -4.46 22.72
C PHE A 42 12.04 -4.29 22.09
N SER A 43 13.04 -4.90 22.71
CA SER A 43 14.43 -4.83 22.26
C SER A 43 14.69 -5.64 20.98
N ASN A 44 15.81 -5.36 20.32
CA ASN A 44 16.28 -6.14 19.18
C ASN A 44 16.64 -7.59 19.55
N GLU A 45 16.97 -7.86 20.82
CA GLU A 45 17.14 -9.23 21.33
C GLU A 45 15.83 -10.01 21.29
N TYR A 46 14.72 -9.37 21.71
CA TYR A 46 13.39 -9.97 21.63
C TYR A 46 12.91 -10.11 20.18
N LEU A 47 13.22 -9.15 19.30
CA LEU A 47 13.00 -9.28 17.85
C LEU A 47 13.72 -10.52 17.31
N ASN A 48 15.00 -10.69 17.62
CA ASN A 48 15.77 -11.84 17.18
C ASN A 48 15.22 -13.16 17.73
N ALA A 49 14.95 -13.24 19.04
CA ALA A 49 14.36 -14.41 19.67
C ALA A 49 13.00 -14.80 19.03
N MET A 50 12.16 -13.81 18.73
CA MET A 50 10.89 -14.02 18.03
C MET A 50 11.11 -14.56 16.62
N LEU A 51 12.03 -13.98 15.83
CA LEU A 51 12.31 -14.43 14.46
C LEU A 51 12.90 -15.85 14.43
N ILE A 52 13.73 -16.20 15.42
CA ILE A 52 14.24 -17.57 15.60
C ILE A 52 13.08 -18.52 15.91
N ALA A 53 12.18 -18.14 16.83
CA ALA A 53 11.01 -18.95 17.18
C ALA A 53 10.06 -19.13 15.99
N LEU A 54 10.01 -18.18 15.06
CA LEU A 54 9.23 -18.25 13.82
C LEU A 54 9.88 -19.11 12.72
N LYS A 55 11.10 -19.61 12.92
CA LYS A 55 11.75 -20.48 11.92
C LYS A 55 10.96 -21.78 11.76
N GLY A 56 10.38 -21.97 10.57
CA GLY A 56 9.51 -23.10 10.27
C GLY A 56 8.07 -22.95 10.79
N ASN A 57 7.73 -21.79 11.39
CA ASN A 57 6.35 -21.46 11.71
C ASN A 57 5.56 -21.30 10.40
N ASN A 58 4.44 -22.01 10.31
CA ASN A 58 3.58 -22.01 9.14
C ASN A 58 2.20 -21.37 9.39
N SER A 59 2.01 -20.70 10.53
CA SER A 59 0.74 -20.09 10.93
C SER A 59 0.75 -18.57 10.75
N ILE A 60 1.86 -17.90 11.09
CA ILE A 60 1.98 -16.44 11.00
C ILE A 60 2.02 -15.99 9.54
N ARG A 61 1.13 -15.04 9.21
CA ARG A 61 1.02 -14.38 7.91
C ARG A 61 1.26 -12.88 8.01
N GLU A 62 1.17 -12.31 9.20
CA GLU A 62 1.37 -10.87 9.42
C GLU A 62 2.24 -10.59 10.64
N ILE A 63 3.20 -9.69 10.46
CA ILE A 63 4.02 -9.13 11.52
C ILE A 63 3.87 -7.61 11.45
N ASP A 64 3.37 -7.04 12.53
CA ASP A 64 3.24 -5.61 12.74
C ASP A 64 4.12 -5.17 13.90
N LEU A 65 5.17 -4.44 13.56
CA LEU A 65 6.15 -3.85 14.47
C LEU A 65 6.10 -2.32 14.37
N THR A 66 4.92 -1.73 14.15
CA THR A 66 4.78 -0.27 14.07
C THR A 66 5.28 0.41 15.34
N GLU A 67 6.16 1.40 15.21
CA GLU A 67 6.63 2.24 16.33
C GLU A 67 7.13 1.41 17.54
N ILE A 68 7.94 0.36 17.28
CA ILE A 68 8.66 -0.38 18.33
C ILE A 68 9.97 0.31 18.77
N GLY A 69 10.37 1.37 18.06
CA GLY A 69 11.57 2.15 18.37
C GLY A 69 12.69 1.90 17.36
N GLU A 70 13.88 1.53 17.85
CA GLU A 70 15.05 1.30 17.02
C GLU A 70 15.12 -0.16 16.52
N VAL A 71 15.27 -0.34 15.21
CA VAL A 71 15.64 -1.62 14.61
C VAL A 71 17.12 -1.53 14.24
N THR A 72 17.96 -2.15 15.08
CA THR A 72 19.41 -2.16 14.90
C THR A 72 19.79 -2.98 13.67
N GLU A 73 21.03 -2.84 13.23
CA GLU A 73 21.54 -3.66 12.13
C GLU A 73 21.40 -5.16 12.42
N GLU A 74 21.77 -5.62 13.62
CA GLU A 74 21.64 -7.03 13.99
C GLU A 74 20.19 -7.55 13.93
N GLY A 75 19.26 -6.86 14.62
CA GLY A 75 17.85 -7.25 14.65
C GLY A 75 17.20 -7.17 13.26
N GLY A 76 17.57 -6.16 12.48
CA GLY A 76 17.07 -5.99 11.12
C GLY A 76 17.64 -6.97 10.10
N MET A 77 18.91 -7.37 10.23
CA MET A 77 19.49 -8.41 9.37
C MET A 77 18.83 -9.77 9.61
N ALA A 78 18.51 -10.10 10.88
CA ALA A 78 17.71 -11.28 11.21
C ALA A 78 16.32 -11.23 10.55
N LEU A 79 15.68 -10.05 10.55
CA LEU A 79 14.40 -9.85 9.87
C LEU A 79 14.50 -10.03 8.35
N ALA A 80 15.54 -9.48 7.72
CA ALA A 80 15.79 -9.64 6.29
C ALA A 80 16.07 -11.11 5.93
N GLU A 81 16.86 -11.84 6.73
CA GLU A 81 17.07 -13.27 6.52
C GLU A 81 15.76 -14.05 6.65
N PHE A 82 14.99 -13.77 7.70
CA PHE A 82 13.68 -14.39 7.92
C PHE A 82 12.75 -14.22 6.71
N LEU A 83 12.72 -13.03 6.10
CA LEU A 83 11.95 -12.77 4.88
C LEU A 83 12.34 -13.64 3.69
N THR A 84 13.57 -14.15 3.61
CA THR A 84 13.96 -15.01 2.48
C THR A 84 13.36 -16.41 2.52
N LYS A 85 12.86 -16.86 3.68
CA LYS A 85 12.48 -18.27 3.93
C LYS A 85 11.16 -18.42 4.71
N ASN A 86 10.28 -17.43 4.65
CA ASN A 86 9.00 -17.45 5.34
C ASN A 86 7.81 -17.38 4.39
N ILE A 87 6.62 -17.55 4.96
CA ILE A 87 5.33 -17.45 4.27
C ILE A 87 4.54 -16.18 4.69
N LEU A 88 5.27 -15.17 5.18
CA LEU A 88 4.69 -13.92 5.62
C LEU A 88 4.08 -13.17 4.43
N ASN A 89 2.82 -12.77 4.54
CA ASN A 89 2.15 -11.97 3.52
C ASN A 89 2.25 -10.47 3.82
N ARG A 90 2.30 -10.08 5.09
CA ARG A 90 2.27 -8.67 5.52
C ARG A 90 3.35 -8.36 6.53
N LEU A 91 4.15 -7.32 6.23
CA LEU A 91 5.14 -6.77 7.13
C LEU A 91 4.90 -5.27 7.29
N ASN A 92 4.73 -4.82 8.54
CA ASN A 92 4.62 -3.42 8.87
C ASN A 92 5.74 -2.99 9.83
N LEU A 93 6.60 -2.09 9.37
CA LEU A 93 7.72 -1.52 10.13
C LEU A 93 7.59 0.00 10.28
N ARG A 94 6.37 0.55 10.08
CA ARG A 94 6.14 1.98 10.09
C ARG A 94 6.66 2.64 11.37
N GLY A 95 7.26 3.82 11.22
CA GLY A 95 7.59 4.69 12.36
C GLY A 95 8.74 4.17 13.23
N ASN A 96 9.56 3.26 12.72
CA ASN A 96 10.76 2.78 13.40
C ASN A 96 12.01 3.51 12.91
N ASN A 97 12.98 3.72 13.80
CA ASN A 97 14.32 4.12 13.39
C ASN A 97 15.08 2.89 12.87
N ILE A 98 15.13 2.71 11.55
CA ILE A 98 15.72 1.52 10.92
C ILE A 98 17.11 1.86 10.39
N HIS A 99 18.10 1.07 10.79
CA HIS A 99 19.45 1.19 10.23
C HIS A 99 19.43 1.00 8.70
N GLN A 100 20.09 1.86 7.93
CA GLN A 100 19.97 1.84 6.45
C GLN A 100 20.45 0.53 5.82
N GLY A 101 21.44 -0.14 6.42
CA GLY A 101 21.89 -1.48 5.99
C GLY A 101 20.76 -2.52 6.04
N VAL A 102 19.80 -2.36 6.96
CA VAL A 102 18.62 -3.23 7.07
C VAL A 102 17.68 -3.00 5.89
N ILE A 103 17.40 -1.74 5.51
CA ILE A 103 16.55 -1.46 4.35
C ILE A 103 17.16 -2.05 3.06
N ILE A 104 18.48 -1.95 2.90
CA ILE A 104 19.19 -2.58 1.78
C ILE A 104 19.00 -4.10 1.80
N ALA A 105 19.16 -4.73 2.97
CA ALA A 105 18.94 -6.16 3.14
C ALA A 105 17.49 -6.58 2.88
N LEU A 106 16.49 -5.75 3.25
CA LEU A 106 15.09 -5.99 2.92
C LEU A 106 14.87 -5.97 1.38
N GLY A 107 15.51 -5.06 0.66
CA GLY A 107 15.50 -5.03 -0.81
C GLY A 107 16.09 -6.30 -1.44
N GLU A 108 17.22 -6.79 -0.92
CA GLU A 108 17.79 -8.08 -1.34
C GLU A 108 16.90 -9.27 -0.97
N ALA A 109 16.26 -9.23 0.19
CA ALA A 109 15.33 -10.27 0.61
C ALA A 109 14.11 -10.35 -0.30
N LEU A 110 13.59 -9.21 -0.79
CA LEU A 110 12.48 -9.17 -1.75
C LEU A 110 12.77 -9.94 -3.05
N LYS A 111 14.03 -9.98 -3.51
CA LYS A 111 14.42 -10.75 -4.71
C LYS A 111 14.17 -12.26 -4.55
N LYS A 112 14.23 -12.77 -3.32
CA LYS A 112 14.08 -14.19 -2.98
C LYS A 112 12.71 -14.52 -2.41
N ASN A 113 12.08 -13.55 -1.75
CA ASN A 113 10.77 -13.74 -1.15
C ASN A 113 9.69 -13.93 -2.23
N THR A 114 8.81 -14.90 -2.01
CA THR A 114 7.74 -15.30 -2.94
C THR A 114 6.36 -15.31 -2.27
N SER A 115 6.23 -14.68 -1.10
CA SER A 115 5.03 -14.76 -0.25
C SER A 115 4.54 -13.39 0.21
N LEU A 116 5.44 -12.42 0.34
CA LEU A 116 5.15 -11.08 0.81
C LEU A 116 4.39 -10.30 -0.26
N VAL A 117 3.33 -9.67 0.21
CA VAL A 117 2.33 -8.98 -0.60
C VAL A 117 2.19 -7.53 -0.15
N TYR A 118 2.34 -7.28 1.14
CA TYR A 118 2.22 -5.96 1.76
C TYR A 118 3.49 -5.64 2.52
N MET A 119 4.08 -4.49 2.24
CA MET A 119 5.20 -3.95 2.99
C MET A 119 4.95 -2.47 3.29
N ASN A 120 5.04 -2.11 4.58
CA ASN A 120 4.98 -0.72 5.02
C ASN A 120 6.29 -0.31 5.69
N LEU A 121 6.97 0.64 5.06
CA LEU A 121 8.21 1.27 5.50
C LEU A 121 8.02 2.79 5.65
N SER A 122 6.79 3.26 5.87
CA SER A 122 6.55 4.69 6.08
C SER A 122 7.22 5.20 7.36
N LEU A 123 7.76 6.41 7.31
CA LEU A 123 8.41 7.07 8.45
C LEU A 123 9.57 6.26 9.06
N THR A 124 10.46 5.70 8.22
CA THR A 124 11.62 4.90 8.66
C THR A 124 12.98 5.51 8.33
N ASP A 125 13.05 6.83 8.10
CA ASP A 125 14.24 7.56 7.61
C ASP A 125 14.88 6.91 6.36
N LEU A 126 14.08 6.33 5.47
CA LEU A 126 14.57 5.66 4.27
C LEU A 126 15.23 6.65 3.29
N LYS A 127 16.43 6.30 2.80
CA LYS A 127 17.24 7.14 1.89
C LYS A 127 17.35 6.54 0.48
N ASN A 128 17.95 7.28 -0.44
CA ASN A 128 18.11 6.88 -1.85
C ASN A 128 18.71 5.48 -2.03
N GLU A 129 19.69 5.09 -1.22
CA GLU A 129 20.36 3.79 -1.28
C GLU A 129 19.39 2.65 -0.91
N GLY A 130 18.57 2.86 0.12
CA GLY A 130 17.50 1.94 0.48
C GLY A 130 16.42 1.85 -0.61
N ALA A 131 16.04 2.98 -1.21
CA ALA A 131 15.06 3.02 -2.28
C ALA A 131 15.57 2.29 -3.54
N LEU A 132 16.86 2.41 -3.85
CA LEU A 132 17.51 1.67 -4.93
C LEU A 132 17.47 0.15 -4.66
N ALA A 133 17.78 -0.29 -3.44
CA ALA A 133 17.73 -1.71 -3.10
C ALA A 133 16.30 -2.27 -3.19
N LEU A 134 15.29 -1.52 -2.71
CA LEU A 134 13.88 -1.89 -2.87
C LEU A 134 13.49 -1.97 -4.35
N ALA A 135 13.91 -1.00 -5.18
CA ALA A 135 13.67 -1.01 -6.62
C ALA A 135 14.26 -2.25 -7.30
N GLN A 136 15.50 -2.61 -6.99
CA GLN A 136 16.12 -3.84 -7.49
C GLN A 136 15.39 -5.11 -7.00
N GLY A 137 14.85 -5.07 -5.79
CA GLY A 137 13.95 -6.09 -5.26
C GLY A 137 12.68 -6.22 -6.10
N LEU A 138 12.04 -5.09 -6.42
CA LEU A 138 10.80 -5.02 -7.22
C LEU A 138 11.01 -5.51 -8.66
N GLU A 139 12.15 -5.27 -9.30
CA GLU A 139 12.41 -5.78 -10.66
C GLU A 139 12.19 -7.30 -10.76
N ILE A 140 12.61 -8.02 -9.72
CA ILE A 140 12.55 -9.49 -9.62
C ILE A 140 11.27 -9.96 -8.96
N ASN A 141 10.86 -9.33 -7.85
CA ASN A 141 9.73 -9.78 -7.05
C ASN A 141 8.41 -9.67 -7.82
N LYS A 142 7.62 -10.76 -7.80
CA LYS A 142 6.32 -10.84 -8.49
C LYS A 142 5.12 -10.95 -7.55
N THR A 143 5.35 -10.87 -6.25
CA THR A 143 4.32 -11.12 -5.23
C THR A 143 3.91 -9.87 -4.47
N LEU A 144 4.81 -8.91 -4.29
CA LEU A 144 4.53 -7.66 -3.59
C LEU A 144 3.52 -6.84 -4.41
N LYS A 145 2.40 -6.51 -3.77
CA LYS A 145 1.28 -5.77 -4.36
C LYS A 145 1.17 -4.36 -3.81
N TYR A 146 1.56 -4.15 -2.55
CA TYR A 146 1.47 -2.89 -1.85
C TYR A 146 2.81 -2.53 -1.20
N LEU A 147 3.29 -1.33 -1.50
CA LEU A 147 4.49 -0.75 -0.89
C LEU A 147 4.20 0.67 -0.43
N ASN A 148 4.36 0.93 0.88
CA ASN A 148 4.23 2.27 1.43
C ASN A 148 5.58 2.82 1.90
N LEU A 149 6.01 3.92 1.30
CA LEU A 149 7.25 4.65 1.60
C LEU A 149 6.98 6.05 2.16
N THR A 150 5.75 6.38 2.51
CA THR A 150 5.31 7.71 2.92
C THR A 150 6.19 8.33 4.02
N GLY A 151 6.47 9.63 3.90
CA GLY A 151 7.18 10.40 4.92
C GLY A 151 8.68 10.12 5.00
N ASN A 152 9.25 9.34 4.08
CA ASN A 152 10.69 9.12 3.99
C ASN A 152 11.38 10.22 3.17
N LYS A 153 11.60 11.37 3.80
CA LYS A 153 12.18 12.57 3.18
C LYS A 153 13.60 12.39 2.61
N GLY A 154 14.27 11.30 2.96
CA GLY A 154 15.57 10.90 2.40
C GLY A 154 15.48 10.33 0.98
N ILE A 155 14.29 9.99 0.49
CA ILE A 155 14.04 9.56 -0.89
C ILE A 155 13.97 10.80 -1.78
N GLY A 156 15.09 11.14 -2.41
CA GLY A 156 15.16 12.20 -3.40
C GLY A 156 14.98 11.69 -4.83
N LEU A 157 15.37 12.52 -5.80
CA LEU A 157 15.30 12.20 -7.23
C LEU A 157 15.98 10.87 -7.59
N LYS A 158 17.10 10.53 -6.94
CA LYS A 158 17.81 9.27 -7.20
C LYS A 158 16.96 8.05 -6.81
N GLY A 159 16.35 8.07 -5.63
CA GLY A 159 15.46 7.01 -5.17
C GLY A 159 14.22 6.89 -6.04
N VAL A 160 13.56 8.00 -6.38
CA VAL A 160 12.40 7.99 -7.30
C VAL A 160 12.78 7.46 -8.68
N ARG A 161 13.95 7.84 -9.21
CA ARG A 161 14.45 7.29 -10.49
C ARG A 161 14.62 5.77 -10.41
N ALA A 162 15.20 5.24 -9.34
CA ALA A 162 15.33 3.80 -9.18
C ALA A 162 13.95 3.11 -9.15
N LEU A 163 13.01 3.64 -8.36
CA LEU A 163 11.64 3.11 -8.30
C LEU A 163 10.96 3.12 -9.67
N THR A 164 11.03 4.24 -10.40
CA THR A 164 10.43 4.36 -11.74
C THR A 164 11.07 3.43 -12.77
N GLU A 165 12.39 3.23 -12.76
CA GLU A 165 13.03 2.23 -13.62
C GLU A 165 12.54 0.81 -13.29
N SER A 166 12.41 0.46 -12.00
CA SER A 166 11.88 -0.86 -11.62
C SER A 166 10.42 -1.07 -12.06
N LEU A 167 9.59 -0.02 -11.99
CA LEU A 167 8.19 -0.05 -12.40
C LEU A 167 8.00 -0.21 -13.92
N LYS A 168 9.02 0.09 -14.76
CA LYS A 168 8.92 -0.20 -16.20
C LYS A 168 8.86 -1.70 -16.50
N VAL A 169 9.40 -2.54 -15.61
CA VAL A 169 9.49 -4.00 -15.77
C VAL A 169 8.69 -4.78 -14.72
N ASN A 170 8.39 -4.16 -13.58
CA ASN A 170 7.52 -4.75 -12.57
C ASN A 170 6.06 -4.64 -13.00
N ASN A 171 5.42 -5.80 -13.19
CA ASN A 171 4.01 -5.91 -13.55
C ASN A 171 3.19 -6.57 -12.42
N SER A 172 3.62 -6.37 -11.17
CA SER A 172 3.05 -7.06 -10.00
C SER A 172 2.60 -6.10 -8.91
N LEU A 173 3.30 -4.98 -8.72
CA LEU A 173 2.94 -3.94 -7.77
C LEU A 173 1.67 -3.22 -8.25
N ILE A 174 0.72 -3.05 -7.33
CA ILE A 174 -0.62 -2.52 -7.59
C ILE A 174 -0.78 -1.15 -6.92
N ALA A 175 -0.21 -0.98 -5.72
CA ALA A 175 -0.28 0.26 -4.97
C ALA A 175 1.10 0.69 -4.48
N LEU A 176 1.41 1.96 -4.70
CA LEU A 176 2.66 2.59 -4.28
C LEU A 176 2.35 3.94 -3.61
N GLU A 177 2.75 4.07 -2.35
CA GLU A 177 2.55 5.30 -1.58
C GLU A 177 3.88 6.06 -1.43
N LEU A 178 3.97 7.23 -2.06
CA LEU A 178 5.12 8.13 -2.08
C LEU A 178 4.75 9.50 -1.49
N ALA A 179 3.80 9.55 -0.56
CA ALA A 179 3.40 10.80 0.06
C ALA A 179 4.50 11.38 0.96
N ASP A 180 4.52 12.71 1.13
CA ASP A 180 5.38 13.43 2.08
C ASP A 180 6.90 13.15 1.94
N LEU A 181 7.39 12.85 0.74
CA LEU A 181 8.82 12.63 0.48
C LEU A 181 9.59 13.93 0.23
N GLN A 182 8.89 15.05 0.00
CA GLN A 182 9.48 16.32 -0.46
C GLN A 182 10.15 16.22 -1.84
N ILE A 183 9.68 15.30 -2.68
CA ILE A 183 10.18 15.18 -4.06
C ILE A 183 9.70 16.35 -4.92
N ASN A 184 10.47 16.66 -5.97
CA ASN A 184 10.26 17.82 -6.84
C ASN A 184 9.52 17.46 -8.13
N THR A 185 9.25 18.47 -8.97
CA THR A 185 8.60 18.33 -10.29
C THR A 185 9.22 17.22 -11.15
N ILE A 186 10.55 17.15 -11.24
CA ILE A 186 11.25 16.16 -12.08
C ILE A 186 10.94 14.74 -11.61
N SER A 187 10.91 14.51 -10.30
CA SER A 187 10.53 13.21 -9.74
C SER A 187 9.10 12.81 -10.11
N ILE A 188 8.17 13.77 -10.16
CA ILE A 188 6.77 13.51 -10.50
C ILE A 188 6.62 13.29 -12.02
N GLU A 189 7.35 14.02 -12.85
CA GLU A 189 7.41 13.78 -14.30
C GLU A 189 7.93 12.36 -14.60
N LEU A 190 8.93 11.85 -13.87
CA LEU A 190 9.36 10.46 -13.99
C LEU A 190 8.27 9.46 -13.63
N MET A 191 7.46 9.76 -12.60
CA MET A 191 6.29 8.95 -12.25
C MET A 191 5.23 8.97 -13.37
N ALA A 192 4.98 10.14 -13.95
CA ALA A 192 4.07 10.27 -15.10
C ALA A 192 4.54 9.45 -16.31
N GLU A 193 5.83 9.52 -16.66
CA GLU A 193 6.38 8.74 -17.77
C GLU A 193 6.27 7.23 -17.54
N VAL A 194 6.50 6.74 -16.31
CA VAL A 194 6.32 5.31 -16.05
C VAL A 194 4.85 4.91 -16.05
N LEU A 195 3.93 5.78 -15.63
CA LEU A 195 2.48 5.51 -15.73
C LEU A 195 2.04 5.31 -17.18
N LYS A 196 2.66 5.99 -18.17
CA LYS A 196 2.36 5.76 -19.59
C LYS A 196 2.63 4.33 -20.04
N ILE A 197 3.52 3.60 -19.37
CA ILE A 197 4.00 2.27 -19.77
C ILE A 197 3.54 1.16 -18.82
N ASN A 198 3.56 1.41 -17.51
CA ASN A 198 3.19 0.42 -16.50
C ASN A 198 1.69 0.08 -16.61
N ARG A 199 1.39 -1.21 -16.47
CA ARG A 199 0.02 -1.75 -16.59
C ARG A 199 -0.40 -2.60 -15.39
N SER A 200 0.28 -2.46 -14.25
CA SER A 200 -0.08 -3.15 -13.01
C SER A 200 -0.45 -2.21 -11.88
N LEU A 201 0.15 -1.01 -11.85
CA LEU A 201 -0.10 0.00 -10.83
C LEU A 201 -1.49 0.61 -11.04
N THR A 202 -2.34 0.48 -10.03
CA THR A 202 -3.70 1.02 -10.04
C THR A 202 -3.91 2.11 -8.98
N SER A 203 -3.03 2.20 -7.98
CA SER A 203 -3.02 3.25 -6.96
C SER A 203 -1.65 3.88 -6.82
N LEU A 204 -1.62 5.21 -6.83
CA LEU A 204 -0.41 6.00 -6.59
C LEU A 204 -0.74 7.21 -5.70
N ASP A 205 -0.01 7.35 -4.61
CA ASP A 205 -0.06 8.55 -3.76
C ASP A 205 1.22 9.38 -3.89
N LEU A 206 1.05 10.63 -4.32
CA LEU A 206 2.10 11.64 -4.44
C LEU A 206 1.80 12.88 -3.56
N SER A 207 0.85 12.80 -2.65
CA SER A 207 0.46 13.90 -1.77
C SER A 207 1.60 14.37 -0.85
N GLY A 208 1.54 15.59 -0.33
CA GLY A 208 2.58 16.19 0.52
C GLY A 208 3.90 16.56 -0.21
N ASN A 209 4.01 16.26 -1.50
CA ASN A 209 5.18 16.59 -2.32
C ASN A 209 5.08 17.97 -2.98
N ILE A 210 6.18 18.43 -3.58
CA ILE A 210 6.22 19.70 -4.31
C ILE A 210 5.76 19.44 -5.74
N ILE A 211 4.48 19.70 -6.00
CA ILE A 211 3.84 19.44 -7.30
C ILE A 211 3.58 20.77 -8.01
N SER A 212 4.29 21.03 -9.10
CA SER A 212 4.03 22.17 -9.99
C SER A 212 2.91 21.85 -10.99
N SER A 213 2.38 22.89 -11.64
CA SER A 213 1.42 22.74 -12.75
C SER A 213 1.95 21.86 -13.89
N ILE A 214 3.24 21.97 -14.20
CA ILE A 214 3.92 21.13 -15.19
C ILE A 214 3.86 19.64 -14.79
N ALA A 215 4.15 19.33 -13.52
CA ALA A 215 4.06 17.95 -13.02
C ALA A 215 2.63 17.42 -13.06
N ILE A 216 1.64 18.25 -12.73
CA ILE A 216 0.22 17.88 -12.83
C ILE A 216 -0.14 17.59 -14.28
N LYS A 217 0.23 18.47 -15.23
CA LYS A 217 -0.01 18.25 -16.65
C LYS A 217 0.60 16.93 -17.14
N ALA A 218 1.84 16.63 -16.76
CA ALA A 218 2.48 15.37 -17.09
C ALA A 218 1.69 14.15 -16.57
N LEU A 219 1.21 14.21 -15.32
CA LEU A 219 0.35 13.16 -14.75
C LEU A 219 -0.96 13.02 -15.51
N LEU A 220 -1.62 14.13 -15.85
CA LEU A 220 -2.86 14.14 -16.63
C LEU A 220 -2.66 13.50 -18.01
N ASP A 221 -1.60 13.90 -18.74
CA ASP A 221 -1.25 13.32 -20.04
C ASP A 221 -0.96 11.80 -19.92
N ALA A 222 -0.38 11.35 -18.79
CA ALA A 222 -0.16 9.93 -18.53
C ALA A 222 -1.47 9.17 -18.30
N LEU A 223 -2.46 9.79 -17.64
CA LEU A 223 -3.77 9.21 -17.36
C LEU A 223 -4.63 9.09 -18.62
N GLU A 224 -4.46 9.97 -19.60
CA GLU A 224 -5.14 9.85 -20.90
C GLU A 224 -4.79 8.53 -21.62
N VAL A 225 -3.58 8.00 -21.40
CA VAL A 225 -3.08 6.76 -22.04
C VAL A 225 -2.95 5.58 -21.07
N ASN A 226 -3.25 5.77 -19.78
CA ASN A 226 -3.25 4.72 -18.77
C ASN A 226 -4.65 4.55 -18.15
N PRO A 227 -5.49 3.65 -18.69
CA PRO A 227 -6.83 3.40 -18.16
C PRO A 227 -6.83 2.53 -16.89
N LEU A 228 -5.67 2.08 -16.41
CA LEU A 228 -5.57 1.15 -15.27
C LEU A 228 -5.25 1.86 -13.95
N LEU A 229 -4.77 3.11 -13.98
CA LEU A 229 -4.66 3.90 -12.76
C LEU A 229 -6.05 4.41 -12.35
N VAL A 230 -6.55 3.90 -11.22
CA VAL A 230 -7.90 4.17 -10.69
C VAL A 230 -7.83 5.13 -9.51
N SER A 231 -6.71 5.16 -8.80
CA SER A 231 -6.51 6.04 -7.65
C SER A 231 -5.22 6.83 -7.85
N LEU A 232 -5.35 8.15 -7.99
CA LEU A 232 -4.23 9.08 -7.94
C LEU A 232 -4.48 10.10 -6.84
N LYS A 233 -3.60 10.11 -5.83
CA LYS A 233 -3.64 11.13 -4.77
C LYS A 233 -2.59 12.18 -5.07
N ILE A 234 -3.04 13.39 -5.33
CA ILE A 234 -2.20 14.55 -5.63
C ILE A 234 -2.74 15.72 -4.81
N GLY A 235 -2.18 15.92 -3.63
CA GLY A 235 -2.54 17.04 -2.76
C GLY A 235 -1.29 17.58 -2.12
N SER A 236 -1.04 18.88 -2.21
CA SER A 236 0.13 19.50 -1.58
C SER A 236 -0.36 20.43 -0.49
N ASP A 237 0.17 20.26 0.73
CA ASP A 237 0.01 21.27 1.79
C ASP A 237 0.85 22.54 1.50
N ARG A 238 1.55 22.59 0.35
CA ARG A 238 2.37 23.70 -0.13
C ARG A 238 1.83 24.25 -1.46
N TYR A 239 2.01 25.56 -1.68
CA TYR A 239 1.53 26.33 -2.83
C TYR A 239 1.55 25.55 -4.14
N ILE A 240 0.36 25.31 -4.71
CA ILE A 240 0.22 24.81 -6.08
C ILE A 240 0.27 26.05 -6.97
N GLU A 241 1.30 26.14 -7.81
CA GLU A 241 1.36 27.12 -8.88
C GLU A 241 0.24 26.81 -9.89
N TYR A 242 -0.53 27.84 -10.28
CA TYR A 242 -1.70 27.82 -11.18
C TYR A 242 -1.86 26.53 -12.02
N ILE A 243 -2.86 25.71 -11.70
CA ILE A 243 -3.26 24.57 -12.55
C ILE A 243 -4.17 25.10 -13.67
N GLU A 244 -3.90 24.72 -14.92
CA GLU A 244 -4.88 24.80 -15.99
C GLU A 244 -6.00 23.79 -15.74
N TYR A 245 -6.99 24.24 -14.97
CA TYR A 245 -8.11 23.46 -14.47
C TYR A 245 -8.93 22.72 -15.56
N GLU A 246 -8.96 23.25 -16.78
CA GLU A 246 -9.64 22.64 -17.94
C GLU A 246 -9.04 21.28 -18.34
N ASP A 247 -7.72 21.11 -18.20
CA ASP A 247 -7.05 19.83 -18.50
C ASP A 247 -7.40 18.76 -17.47
N LEU A 248 -7.51 19.16 -16.20
CA LEU A 248 -7.93 18.28 -15.12
C LEU A 248 -9.37 17.81 -15.32
N LEU A 249 -10.27 18.73 -15.69
CA LEU A 249 -11.64 18.38 -16.09
C LEU A 249 -11.70 17.42 -17.26
N LYS A 250 -10.95 17.71 -18.33
CA LYS A 250 -10.90 16.87 -19.53
C LYS A 250 -10.45 15.45 -19.17
N THR A 251 -9.44 15.33 -18.32
CA THR A 251 -8.90 14.04 -17.87
C THR A 251 -9.92 13.26 -17.05
N ILE A 252 -10.55 13.89 -16.05
CA ILE A 252 -11.62 13.29 -15.24
C ILE A 252 -12.76 12.79 -16.12
N LYS A 253 -13.19 13.60 -17.11
CA LYS A 253 -14.25 13.21 -18.07
C LYS A 253 -13.84 12.07 -19.00
N SER A 254 -12.56 11.99 -19.36
CA SER A 254 -12.05 10.95 -20.28
C SER A 254 -11.87 9.59 -19.62
N ASN A 255 -11.72 9.54 -18.28
CA ASN A 255 -11.55 8.31 -17.52
C ASN A 255 -12.65 8.16 -16.45
N PRO A 256 -13.74 7.41 -16.75
CA PRO A 256 -14.89 7.31 -15.86
C PRO A 256 -14.64 6.48 -14.59
N PHE A 257 -13.44 5.92 -14.43
CA PHE A 257 -13.05 5.13 -13.25
C PHE A 257 -11.98 5.83 -12.40
N LEU A 258 -11.42 6.93 -12.89
CA LEU A 258 -10.35 7.64 -12.22
C LEU A 258 -10.89 8.41 -11.00
N SER A 259 -10.50 7.96 -9.81
CA SER A 259 -10.62 8.73 -8.58
C SER A 259 -9.36 9.55 -8.39
N ILE A 260 -9.50 10.88 -8.44
CA ILE A 260 -8.42 11.80 -8.06
C ILE A 260 -8.74 12.36 -6.68
N GLU A 261 -7.91 12.03 -5.69
CA GLU A 261 -7.98 12.68 -4.38
C GLU A 261 -7.12 13.95 -4.44
N LEU A 262 -7.78 15.10 -4.58
CA LEU A 262 -7.17 16.42 -4.54
C LEU A 262 -7.36 17.03 -3.16
N LYS A 263 -6.33 16.96 -2.32
CA LYS A 263 -6.30 17.76 -1.09
C LYS A 263 -5.89 19.17 -1.46
N LEU A 264 -6.88 20.00 -1.80
CA LEU A 264 -6.69 21.43 -2.07
C LEU A 264 -6.72 22.20 -0.74
N LEU A 265 -5.82 23.17 -0.58
CA LEU A 265 -5.82 24.04 0.60
C LEU A 265 -7.15 24.82 0.71
N PRO A 266 -7.61 25.17 1.93
CA PRO A 266 -8.69 26.13 2.13
C PRO A 266 -8.42 27.51 1.50
N GLN A 267 -7.15 27.83 1.20
CA GLN A 267 -6.72 29.04 0.50
C GLN A 267 -6.69 28.86 -1.02
N THR A 268 -7.69 28.18 -1.57
CA THR A 268 -7.91 28.04 -3.02
C THR A 268 -8.46 29.33 -3.65
N ASP A 269 -7.93 30.49 -3.26
CA ASP A 269 -8.32 31.78 -3.84
C ASP A 269 -7.98 31.89 -5.35
N TYR A 270 -7.29 30.89 -5.93
CA TYR A 270 -6.90 30.81 -7.34
C TYR A 270 -7.72 29.86 -8.21
N LEU A 271 -8.39 28.84 -7.63
CA LEU A 271 -9.38 28.05 -8.35
C LEU A 271 -10.71 28.76 -8.15
N GLY A 272 -11.02 29.73 -9.02
CA GLY A 272 -12.27 30.49 -8.89
C GLY A 272 -13.48 29.56 -8.70
N ASP A 273 -14.50 30.00 -7.96
CA ASP A 273 -15.62 29.15 -7.50
C ASP A 273 -16.21 28.22 -8.56
N LYS A 274 -16.25 28.68 -9.81
CA LYS A 274 -16.68 27.91 -10.97
C LYS A 274 -15.83 26.65 -11.21
N ALA A 275 -14.51 26.77 -11.16
CA ALA A 275 -13.61 25.64 -11.29
C ALA A 275 -13.86 24.60 -10.18
N VAL A 276 -14.01 25.06 -8.94
CA VAL A 276 -14.32 24.15 -7.82
C VAL A 276 -15.66 23.43 -8.05
N ILE A 277 -16.68 24.13 -8.52
CA ILE A 277 -18.00 23.56 -8.86
C ILE A 277 -17.87 22.54 -9.99
N ASP A 278 -17.27 22.93 -11.11
CA ASP A 278 -17.16 22.10 -12.29
C ASP A 278 -16.33 20.82 -11.97
N ILE A 279 -15.34 20.87 -11.05
CA ILE A 279 -14.56 19.68 -10.64
C ILE A 279 -15.42 18.81 -9.76
N LYS A 280 -16.19 19.41 -8.84
CA LYS A 280 -17.13 18.68 -7.99
C LYS A 280 -18.19 17.98 -8.84
N GLU A 281 -18.68 18.62 -9.89
CA GLU A 281 -19.63 18.03 -10.83
C GLU A 281 -18.98 16.90 -11.64
N ALA A 282 -17.81 17.11 -12.23
CA ALA A 282 -17.09 16.08 -12.98
C ALA A 282 -16.69 14.88 -12.10
N LEU A 283 -16.29 15.12 -10.85
CA LEU A 283 -16.05 14.07 -9.86
C LEU A 283 -17.35 13.41 -9.40
N ALA A 284 -18.49 14.12 -9.31
CA ALA A 284 -19.78 13.56 -8.92
C ALA A 284 -20.44 12.73 -10.03
N GLU A 285 -20.19 13.06 -11.30
CA GLU A 285 -20.52 12.25 -12.48
C GLU A 285 -19.69 10.96 -12.51
N ASN A 286 -18.50 10.98 -11.90
CA ASN A 286 -17.71 9.79 -11.64
C ASN A 286 -18.26 9.05 -10.40
N LYS A 287 -19.10 8.03 -10.64
CA LYS A 287 -19.86 7.28 -9.61
C LYS A 287 -19.00 6.81 -8.43
N ALA A 288 -17.69 6.66 -8.64
CA ALA A 288 -16.63 6.34 -7.68
C ALA A 288 -16.41 7.35 -6.53
N CYS A 289 -16.51 8.65 -6.79
CA CYS A 289 -16.03 9.70 -5.89
C CYS A 289 -17.09 10.21 -4.91
N LYS A 290 -18.36 9.83 -5.12
CA LYS A 290 -19.50 10.27 -4.32
C LYS A 290 -19.50 9.70 -2.89
N GLU A 291 -18.88 8.52 -2.71
CA GLU A 291 -18.73 7.86 -1.40
C GLU A 291 -17.51 8.40 -0.64
N LEU A 292 -16.39 8.64 -1.33
CA LEU A 292 -15.17 9.28 -0.79
C LEU A 292 -15.44 10.71 -0.26
N TYR A 293 -16.34 11.45 -0.90
CA TYR A 293 -16.78 12.78 -0.46
C TYR A 293 -17.53 12.77 0.88
N GLU A 294 -18.34 11.74 1.17
CA GLU A 294 -19.07 11.62 2.45
C GLU A 294 -18.15 11.15 3.59
N GLU A 295 -17.07 10.43 3.29
CA GLU A 295 -16.06 10.04 4.27
C GLU A 295 -15.18 11.23 4.70
N ILE A 296 -14.79 12.10 3.76
CA ILE A 296 -14.05 13.35 4.04
C ILE A 296 -14.87 14.29 4.93
N LYS A 297 -16.18 14.39 4.68
CA LYS A 297 -17.13 15.22 5.44
C LYS A 297 -17.35 14.75 6.88
N THR A 298 -17.10 13.46 7.17
CA THR A 298 -17.38 12.86 8.48
C THR A 298 -16.15 12.69 9.38
N GLY A 299 -14.96 13.10 8.91
CA GLY A 299 -13.77 13.25 9.77
C GLY A 299 -13.28 11.97 10.43
N LYS A 300 -13.61 10.80 9.89
CA LYS A 300 -13.10 9.51 10.40
C LYS A 300 -11.75 9.19 9.75
N LEU A 301 -10.67 9.46 10.47
CA LEU A 301 -9.33 8.99 10.15
C LEU A 301 -8.79 8.18 11.34
N GLY A 302 -8.50 6.89 11.13
CA GLY A 302 -7.87 6.05 12.13
C GLY A 302 -7.48 4.65 11.64
N PHE A 303 -6.17 4.42 11.58
CA PHE A 303 -5.42 3.14 11.63
C PHE A 303 -5.65 2.07 10.54
N ILE A 304 -4.58 1.89 9.74
CA ILE A 304 -4.48 0.99 8.58
C ILE A 304 -4.48 -0.50 8.99
N GLY A 305 -5.46 -1.27 8.53
CA GLY A 305 -5.48 -2.73 8.61
C GLY A 305 -6.75 -3.36 8.02
N ARG A 306 -6.62 -4.38 7.13
CA ARG A 306 -7.64 -5.28 6.51
C ARG A 306 -8.88 -4.63 5.86
N GLU A 307 -9.53 -3.69 6.53
CA GLU A 307 -10.70 -2.91 6.11
C GLU A 307 -10.39 -2.05 4.88
N GLU A 308 -9.19 -1.48 4.74
CA GLU A 308 -8.84 -0.68 3.55
C GLU A 308 -8.66 -1.52 2.29
N ILE A 309 -8.16 -2.76 2.40
CA ILE A 309 -8.07 -3.66 1.24
C ILE A 309 -9.48 -4.10 0.85
N VAL A 310 -10.38 -4.30 1.82
CA VAL A 310 -11.79 -4.58 1.55
C VAL A 310 -12.49 -3.39 0.88
N ASN A 311 -12.29 -2.17 1.39
CA ASN A 311 -12.84 -0.96 0.80
C ASN A 311 -12.26 -0.72 -0.59
N PHE A 312 -10.96 -0.86 -0.79
CA PHE A 312 -10.30 -0.74 -2.10
C PHE A 312 -10.83 -1.75 -3.12
N ILE A 313 -11.07 -3.00 -2.69
CA ILE A 313 -11.69 -4.04 -3.54
C ILE A 313 -13.13 -3.68 -3.89
N GLN A 314 -13.94 -3.29 -2.90
CA GLN A 314 -15.34 -2.91 -3.11
C GLN A 314 -15.45 -1.71 -4.06
N ASP A 315 -14.61 -0.71 -3.84
CA ASP A 315 -14.44 0.45 -4.71
C ASP A 315 -14.12 0.02 -6.14
N ILE A 316 -13.10 -0.82 -6.33
CA ILE A 316 -12.75 -1.31 -7.67
C ILE A 316 -13.92 -2.06 -8.31
N GLU A 317 -14.57 -2.97 -7.58
CA GLU A 317 -15.65 -3.81 -8.12
C GLU A 317 -16.88 -3.01 -8.53
N GLU A 318 -17.30 -2.01 -7.74
CA GLU A 318 -18.40 -1.12 -8.12
C GLU A 318 -17.99 -0.20 -9.28
N LYS A 319 -16.76 0.35 -9.24
CA LYS A 319 -16.26 1.25 -10.30
C LYS A 319 -16.20 0.55 -11.65
N ILE A 320 -15.73 -0.70 -11.73
CA ILE A 320 -15.59 -1.40 -13.02
C ILE A 320 -16.88 -2.03 -13.56
N LYS A 321 -18.01 -1.95 -12.83
CA LYS A 321 -19.26 -2.67 -13.16
C LYS A 321 -19.78 -2.40 -14.57
N ASP A 322 -19.60 -1.19 -15.07
CA ASP A 322 -20.05 -0.75 -16.39
C ASP A 322 -18.89 -0.59 -17.40
N SER A 323 -17.66 -0.96 -17.01
CA SER A 323 -16.47 -0.86 -17.85
C SER A 323 -16.41 -1.90 -19.00
N GLY A 324 -15.53 -1.65 -19.97
CA GLY A 324 -15.22 -2.57 -21.06
C GLY A 324 -14.61 -3.90 -20.57
N LYS A 325 -14.70 -4.94 -21.40
CA LYS A 325 -14.32 -6.32 -21.03
C LYS A 325 -12.87 -6.46 -20.52
N GLU A 326 -11.93 -5.70 -21.10
CA GLU A 326 -10.51 -5.75 -20.72
C GLU A 326 -10.26 -5.14 -19.33
N ILE A 327 -10.87 -3.99 -19.04
CA ILE A 327 -10.83 -3.34 -17.71
C ILE A 327 -11.44 -4.30 -16.67
N LYS A 328 -12.64 -4.84 -16.94
CA LYS A 328 -13.28 -5.84 -16.06
C LYS A 328 -12.39 -7.04 -15.80
N GLN A 329 -11.72 -7.58 -16.82
CA GLN A 329 -10.87 -8.76 -16.68
C GLN A 329 -9.60 -8.45 -15.86
N HIS A 330 -8.97 -7.31 -16.11
CA HIS A 330 -7.79 -6.87 -15.37
C HIS A 330 -8.09 -6.67 -13.88
N PHE A 331 -9.14 -5.90 -13.58
CA PHE A 331 -9.50 -5.62 -12.19
C PHE A 331 -10.12 -6.83 -11.49
N ARG A 332 -10.86 -7.71 -12.17
CA ARG A 332 -11.26 -9.00 -11.57
C ARG A 332 -10.05 -9.83 -11.15
N LYS A 333 -9.00 -9.88 -11.97
CA LYS A 333 -7.77 -10.61 -11.60
C LYS A 333 -7.10 -9.97 -10.38
N ILE A 334 -6.97 -8.64 -10.35
CA ILE A 334 -6.44 -7.90 -9.19
C ILE A 334 -7.28 -8.15 -7.95
N THR A 335 -8.60 -8.03 -8.07
CA THR A 335 -9.53 -8.23 -6.97
C THR A 335 -9.50 -9.67 -6.47
N GLU A 336 -9.46 -10.68 -7.34
CA GLU A 336 -9.34 -12.08 -6.92
C GLU A 336 -7.98 -12.37 -6.28
N GLU A 337 -6.89 -11.78 -6.77
CA GLU A 337 -5.58 -11.84 -6.12
C GLU A 337 -5.63 -11.20 -4.72
N MET A 338 -6.21 -10.00 -4.58
CA MET A 338 -6.37 -9.30 -3.30
C MET A 338 -7.35 -10.00 -2.35
N LYS A 339 -8.43 -10.61 -2.86
CA LYS A 339 -9.35 -11.46 -2.10
C LYS A 339 -8.65 -12.74 -1.63
N THR A 340 -7.81 -13.33 -2.47
CA THR A 340 -6.97 -14.48 -2.08
C THR A 340 -5.99 -14.08 -0.97
N ILE A 341 -5.38 -12.90 -1.06
CA ILE A 341 -4.52 -12.33 -0.01
C ILE A 341 -5.30 -12.12 1.30
N LEU A 342 -6.51 -11.54 1.23
CA LEU A 342 -7.41 -11.38 2.37
C LEU A 342 -7.87 -12.73 2.96
N ASN A 343 -8.11 -13.73 2.12
CA ASN A 343 -8.54 -15.07 2.53
C ASN A 343 -7.38 -15.92 3.08
N LEU A 344 -6.15 -15.69 2.63
CA LEU A 344 -4.92 -16.24 3.22
C LEU A 344 -4.60 -15.60 4.59
N SER A 345 -5.23 -14.47 4.92
CA SER A 345 -5.33 -13.88 6.28
C SER A 345 -6.59 -14.30 7.06
N GLY A 346 -7.15 -15.48 6.74
CA GLY A 346 -8.22 -16.14 7.49
C GLY A 346 -9.57 -16.19 6.77
N LYS A 347 -10.26 -17.33 6.92
CA LYS A 347 -11.56 -17.70 6.32
C LYS A 347 -12.61 -16.57 6.32
N PRO A 348 -13.51 -16.54 5.32
CA PRO A 348 -14.50 -15.48 5.13
C PRO A 348 -15.36 -15.32 6.37
N ASP A 349 -15.54 -14.07 6.79
CA ASP A 349 -16.63 -13.67 7.69
C ASP A 349 -17.94 -14.26 7.13
N ARG A 350 -18.86 -14.72 7.97
CA ARG A 350 -20.13 -15.34 7.51
C ARG A 350 -20.88 -14.42 6.54
N LYS A 351 -20.79 -13.10 6.74
CA LYS A 351 -21.32 -12.10 5.80
C LYS A 351 -20.67 -12.13 4.41
N PHE A 352 -19.40 -12.51 4.32
CA PHE A 352 -18.65 -12.62 3.06
C PHE A 352 -18.95 -13.94 2.32
N ALA A 353 -19.22 -15.03 3.05
CA ALA A 353 -19.68 -16.29 2.45
C ALA A 353 -21.05 -16.15 1.76
N ASP A 354 -21.94 -15.31 2.32
CA ASP A 354 -23.24 -14.99 1.75
C ASP A 354 -23.12 -14.13 0.47
N MET A 355 -22.15 -13.20 0.41
CA MET A 355 -21.88 -12.40 -0.81
C MET A 355 -21.29 -13.23 -1.96
N VAL A 356 -20.51 -14.28 -1.67
CA VAL A 356 -19.92 -15.17 -2.69
C VAL A 356 -20.93 -16.18 -3.25
N THR A 357 -21.98 -16.53 -2.50
CA THR A 357 -23.00 -17.49 -2.96
C THR A 357 -24.02 -16.88 -3.92
N GLU A 358 -24.18 -15.55 -3.96
CA GLU A 358 -25.06 -14.88 -4.94
C GLU A 358 -24.43 -14.72 -6.34
N ALA A 359 -23.15 -15.04 -6.51
CA ALA A 359 -22.45 -14.95 -7.80
C ALA A 359 -22.47 -16.26 -8.63
N GLN A 360 -23.10 -17.33 -8.15
CA GLN A 360 -23.30 -18.56 -8.94
C GLN A 360 -24.55 -18.41 -9.82
N PRO A 361 -24.48 -18.63 -11.14
CA PRO A 361 -25.67 -18.68 -11.97
C PRO A 361 -26.56 -19.84 -11.49
N ARG A 362 -27.80 -19.54 -11.10
CA ARG A 362 -28.80 -20.59 -10.84
C ARG A 362 -28.86 -21.52 -12.06
N PRO A 363 -28.81 -22.85 -11.89
CA PRO A 363 -28.95 -23.76 -13.01
C PRO A 363 -30.30 -23.50 -13.68
N PRO A 364 -30.39 -23.62 -15.01
CA PRO A 364 -31.64 -23.41 -15.71
C PRO A 364 -32.69 -24.36 -15.15
N LEU A 365 -33.81 -23.78 -14.71
CA LEU A 365 -35.04 -24.53 -14.44
C LEU A 365 -35.37 -25.27 -15.73
N THR A 366 -35.01 -26.54 -15.76
CA THR A 366 -35.51 -27.44 -16.78
C THR A 366 -36.77 -28.09 -16.26
N ARG A 367 -37.71 -28.17 -17.20
CA ARG A 367 -38.82 -29.13 -17.32
C ARG A 367 -40.19 -28.64 -16.86
N GLY A 368 -41.13 -28.94 -17.74
CA GLY A 368 -42.58 -28.93 -17.52
C GLY A 368 -43.27 -28.79 -18.84
#